data_AF-A0A497AS38-F1
#
_entry.id   AF-A0A497AS38-F1
#
_cell.length_a   1.000
_cell.length_b   1.000
_cell.length_c   1.000
_cell.angle_alpha   90.00
_cell.angle_beta   90.00
_cell.angle_gamma   90.00
#
_symmetry.space_group_name_H-M   'P 1'
#
loop_
_entity.id
_entity.type
_entity.pdbx_description
1 polymer ?
#
loop_
_entity_poly.entity_id
_entity_poly.type
_entity_poly.pdbx_seq_one_letter_code
_entity_poly.pdbx_strand_id
1 'polypeptide(L)'
;MQNLLQAEDPLAAIWEAALALWRVDTMPTDLVEFYNQREEALSLLEAMLYHGYFEVYEMLLERAQKQDGSYVRELLQGDAVVIIADSLSLREAGLLSLWLGERGWEVKVEGFAVAPFPTLTESLSVKLLGTQPSGGRDTPDFAYRYFPGPGQLPSLPRGRPTLVWLRLPDTKLEEITVAQSTTVQDAFEITTYAIERVFEAAGNRPVSITSDHGYLYAISSSHYWDLPEDVKGAVRKVFPRESRAQPLSKEGAKDLRHYEARTPEDRLFAISGEYIALRGRYWWGGTGPNDRCTAHGGLSLAEVMVPVLKLNG
;
A
#
# COMPACT_ATOMS: atom_id res chain seq x y z
N MET A 1 8.08 7.83 21.45
CA MET A 1 9.51 7.53 21.21
C MET A 1 10.07 6.47 22.17
N GLN A 2 9.88 6.56 23.50
CA GLN A 2 10.35 5.51 24.43
C GLN A 2 9.81 4.10 24.11
N ASN A 3 8.53 3.96 23.74
CA ASN A 3 7.97 2.67 23.34
C ASN A 3 8.60 2.08 22.06
N LEU A 4 9.10 2.90 21.14
CA LEU A 4 9.78 2.43 19.91
C LEU A 4 11.16 1.86 20.22
N LEU A 5 11.90 2.52 21.11
CA LEU A 5 13.26 2.12 21.51
C LEU A 5 13.29 0.86 22.38
N GLN A 6 12.14 0.44 22.91
CA GLN A 6 12.00 -0.72 23.79
C GLN A 6 11.25 -1.89 23.14
N ALA A 7 10.70 -1.70 21.93
CA ALA A 7 9.95 -2.75 21.24
C ALA A 7 10.91 -3.80 20.65
N GLU A 8 10.51 -5.08 20.73
CA GLU A 8 11.24 -6.18 20.07
C GLU A 8 11.21 -6.06 18.54
N ASP A 9 10.08 -5.60 17.97
CA ASP A 9 9.97 -5.18 16.57
C ASP A 9 9.49 -3.72 16.51
N PRO A 10 10.39 -2.74 16.29
CA PRO A 10 10.05 -1.33 16.13
C PRO A 10 9.00 -1.08 15.04
N LEU A 11 8.98 -1.89 13.96
CA LEU A 11 8.00 -1.75 12.90
C LEU A 11 6.59 -2.11 13.38
N ALA A 12 6.44 -3.06 14.30
CA ALA A 12 5.15 -3.38 14.89
C ALA A 12 4.60 -2.23 15.75
N ALA A 13 5.46 -1.55 16.50
CA ALA A 13 5.05 -0.37 17.26
C ALA A 13 4.69 0.82 16.35
N ILE A 14 5.40 0.99 15.22
CA ILE A 14 5.07 1.98 14.19
C ILE A 14 3.74 1.65 13.51
N TRP A 15 3.52 0.37 13.17
CA TRP A 15 2.26 -0.11 12.62
C TRP A 15 1.09 0.25 13.52
N GLU A 16 1.15 -0.09 14.81
CA GLU A 16 0.05 0.21 15.73
C GLU A 16 -0.18 1.71 15.89
N ALA A 17 0.89 2.51 15.92
CA ALA A 17 0.78 3.97 15.96
C ALA A 17 0.11 4.52 14.70
N ALA A 18 0.50 4.05 13.51
CA ALA A 18 -0.09 4.45 12.25
C ALA A 18 -1.56 3.98 12.15
N LEU A 19 -1.84 2.72 12.46
CA LEU A 19 -3.18 2.14 12.44
C LEU A 19 -4.12 2.86 13.42
N ALA A 20 -3.64 3.27 14.60
CA ALA A 20 -4.42 4.04 15.56
C ALA A 20 -4.92 5.39 15.01
N LEU A 21 -4.22 6.00 14.05
CA LEU A 21 -4.69 7.23 13.40
C LEU A 21 -5.96 7.01 12.57
N TRP A 22 -6.15 5.79 12.07
CA TRP A 22 -7.23 5.39 11.15
C TRP A 22 -8.33 4.56 11.84
N ARG A 23 -8.13 4.16 13.11
CA ARG A 23 -9.17 3.47 13.89
C ARG A 23 -10.29 4.44 14.25
N VAL A 24 -11.52 3.98 14.03
CA VAL A 24 -12.77 4.66 14.33
C VAL A 24 -13.78 3.64 14.86
N ASP A 25 -14.73 4.10 15.66
CA ASP A 25 -15.78 3.24 16.24
C ASP A 25 -17.04 3.19 15.35
N THR A 26 -17.22 4.17 14.47
CA THR A 26 -18.35 4.30 13.55
C THR A 26 -17.89 4.85 12.22
N MET A 27 -18.57 4.48 11.13
CA MET A 27 -18.27 5.02 9.80
C MET A 27 -18.37 6.55 9.78
N PRO A 28 -17.33 7.27 9.30
CA PRO A 28 -17.40 8.73 9.13
C PRO A 28 -18.49 9.12 8.14
N THR A 29 -19.21 10.21 8.42
CA THR A 29 -20.26 10.74 7.52
C THR A 29 -19.70 11.41 6.27
N ASP A 30 -18.49 11.97 6.38
CA ASP A 30 -17.74 12.55 5.26
C ASP A 30 -16.39 11.85 5.19
N LEU A 31 -16.28 10.88 4.28
CA LEU A 31 -15.06 10.09 4.13
C LEU A 31 -13.92 10.90 3.52
N VAL A 32 -14.21 11.87 2.65
CA VAL A 32 -13.18 12.69 2.02
C VAL A 32 -12.49 13.56 3.06
N GLU A 33 -13.26 14.27 3.88
CA GLU A 33 -12.71 15.11 4.95
C GLU A 33 -11.98 14.26 6.01
N PHE A 34 -12.56 13.11 6.36
CA PHE A 34 -11.89 12.17 7.27
C PHE A 34 -10.52 11.74 6.74
N TYR A 35 -10.44 11.32 5.47
CA TYR A 35 -9.16 10.92 4.86
C TYR A 35 -8.14 12.06 4.86
N ASN A 36 -8.55 13.29 4.54
CA ASN A 36 -7.64 14.44 4.53
C ASN A 36 -7.04 14.68 5.93
N GLN A 37 -7.88 14.70 6.97
CA GLN A 37 -7.42 14.93 8.35
C GLN A 37 -6.47 13.80 8.83
N ARG A 38 -6.79 12.54 8.51
CA ARG A 38 -5.95 11.40 8.92
C ARG A 38 -4.66 11.32 8.12
N GLU A 39 -4.69 11.72 6.86
CA GLU A 39 -3.49 11.78 6.01
C GLU A 39 -2.51 12.85 6.49
N GLU A 40 -2.99 14.02 6.92
CA GLU A 40 -2.15 15.04 7.56
C GLU A 40 -1.51 14.50 8.85
N ALA A 41 -2.28 13.83 9.70
CA ALA A 41 -1.74 13.21 10.91
C ALA A 41 -0.69 12.12 10.61
N LEU A 42 -0.91 11.32 9.56
CA LEU A 42 0.04 10.30 9.11
C LEU A 42 1.32 10.94 8.55
N SER A 43 1.19 12.03 7.78
CA SER A 43 2.31 12.81 7.28
C SER A 43 3.18 13.36 8.41
N LEU A 44 2.57 13.87 9.48
CA LEU A 44 3.27 14.34 10.68
C LEU A 44 3.96 13.22 11.46
N LEU A 45 3.29 12.07 11.65
CA LEU A 45 3.89 10.89 12.27
C LEU A 45 5.12 10.43 11.48
N GLU A 46 5.00 10.35 10.16
CA GLU A 46 6.08 9.92 9.30
C GLU A 46 7.23 10.94 9.26
N ALA A 47 6.94 12.25 9.33
CA ALA A 47 7.98 13.29 9.42
C ALA A 47 8.75 13.21 10.73
N MET A 48 8.07 12.93 11.84
CA MET A 48 8.71 12.69 13.13
C MET A 48 9.64 11.47 13.07
N LEU A 49 9.24 10.39 12.40
CA LEU A 49 10.10 9.22 12.19
C LEU A 49 11.27 9.54 11.27
N TYR A 50 11.04 10.27 10.18
CA TYR A 50 12.09 10.68 9.25
C TYR A 50 13.20 11.49 9.94
N HIS A 51 12.84 12.42 10.82
CA HIS A 51 13.81 13.27 11.53
C HIS A 51 14.33 12.69 12.85
N GLY A 52 13.55 11.84 13.53
CA GLY A 52 13.85 11.35 14.88
C GLY A 52 14.26 9.88 14.96
N TYR A 53 13.96 9.07 13.94
CA TYR A 53 14.26 7.64 13.87
C TYR A 53 14.34 7.16 12.40
N PHE A 54 15.25 7.76 11.64
CA PHE A 54 15.35 7.56 10.19
C PHE A 54 15.64 6.10 9.81
N GLU A 55 16.24 5.33 10.73
CA GLU A 55 16.58 3.91 10.54
C GLU A 55 15.36 3.06 10.19
N VAL A 56 14.15 3.53 10.50
CA VAL A 56 12.89 2.88 10.05
C VAL A 56 12.89 2.58 8.55
N TYR A 57 13.42 3.47 7.72
CA TYR A 57 13.42 3.29 6.27
C TYR A 57 14.41 2.20 5.83
N GLU A 58 15.52 2.03 6.56
CA GLU A 58 16.45 0.93 6.31
C GLU A 58 15.84 -0.41 6.74
N MET A 59 15.16 -0.44 7.90
CA MET A 59 14.46 -1.63 8.37
C MET A 59 13.35 -2.06 7.40
N LEU A 60 12.56 -1.11 6.91
CA LEU A 60 11.53 -1.34 5.90
C LEU A 60 12.15 -1.86 4.60
N LEU A 61 13.22 -1.22 4.11
CA LEU A 61 13.91 -1.63 2.90
C LEU A 61 14.47 -3.06 3.02
N GLU A 62 15.14 -3.38 4.13
CA GLU A 62 15.71 -4.69 4.37
C GLU A 62 14.63 -5.78 4.38
N ARG A 63 13.50 -5.53 5.07
CA ARG A 63 12.38 -6.48 5.13
C ARG A 63 11.68 -6.61 3.77
N ALA A 64 11.53 -5.52 3.02
CA ALA A 64 10.95 -5.51 1.68
C ALA A 64 11.82 -6.23 0.63
N GLN A 65 13.15 -6.12 0.74
CA GLN A 65 14.10 -6.85 -0.10
C GLN A 65 14.03 -8.36 0.11
N LYS A 66 13.90 -8.78 1.39
CA LYS A 66 13.81 -10.18 1.78
C LYS A 66 12.44 -10.80 1.49
N GLN A 67 11.43 -9.98 1.19
CA GLN A 67 10.08 -10.45 0.92
C GLN A 67 10.04 -11.24 -0.40
N ASP A 68 9.61 -12.50 -0.32
CA ASP A 68 9.48 -13.41 -1.46
C ASP A 68 8.01 -13.71 -1.84
N GLY A 69 7.05 -13.13 -1.11
CA GLY A 69 5.62 -13.42 -1.20
C GLY A 69 5.12 -14.41 -0.14
N SER A 70 5.95 -14.77 0.85
CA SER A 70 5.60 -15.74 1.91
C SER A 70 4.35 -15.34 2.67
N TYR A 71 4.16 -14.05 2.98
CA TYR A 71 2.98 -13.57 3.72
C TYR A 71 1.65 -13.87 3.03
N VAL A 72 1.62 -13.99 1.70
CA VAL A 72 0.43 -14.43 0.95
C VAL A 72 0.34 -15.96 0.95
N ARG A 73 1.46 -16.66 0.69
CA ARG A 73 1.49 -18.13 0.63
C ARG A 73 1.10 -18.78 1.96
N GLU A 74 1.48 -18.16 3.07
CA GLU A 74 1.10 -18.60 4.42
C GLU A 74 -0.41 -18.51 4.66
N LEU A 75 -1.12 -17.61 3.96
CA LEU A 75 -2.59 -17.49 4.02
C LEU A 75 -3.31 -18.49 3.10
N LEU A 76 -2.63 -18.98 2.05
CA LEU A 76 -3.18 -19.91 1.05
C LEU A 76 -3.17 -21.37 1.55
N GLN A 77 -3.95 -21.65 2.59
CA GLN A 77 -4.03 -22.97 3.22
C GLN A 77 -5.45 -23.57 3.14
N GLY A 78 -5.54 -24.90 3.06
CA GLY A 78 -6.82 -25.61 3.07
C GLY A 78 -7.76 -25.16 1.94
N ASP A 79 -8.97 -24.71 2.30
CA ASP A 79 -9.96 -24.16 1.36
C ASP A 79 -10.05 -22.63 1.45
N ALA A 80 -9.00 -21.93 1.90
CA ALA A 80 -9.03 -20.48 2.11
C ALA A 80 -9.20 -19.69 0.79
N VAL A 81 -9.80 -18.49 0.91
CA VAL A 81 -9.79 -17.47 -0.14
C VAL A 81 -8.88 -16.33 0.31
N VAL A 82 -7.87 -15.98 -0.47
CA VAL A 82 -6.99 -14.86 -0.17
C VAL A 82 -7.20 -13.79 -1.22
N ILE A 83 -7.54 -12.57 -0.77
CA ILE A 83 -7.71 -11.41 -1.64
C ILE A 83 -6.44 -10.56 -1.51
N ILE A 84 -5.72 -10.37 -2.61
CA ILE A 84 -4.75 -9.28 -2.76
C ILE A 84 -5.52 -8.13 -3.39
N ALA A 85 -5.76 -7.07 -2.63
CA ALA A 85 -6.37 -5.84 -3.12
C ALA A 85 -5.26 -4.85 -3.52
N ASP A 86 -5.21 -4.51 -4.81
CA ASP A 86 -4.18 -3.69 -5.45
C ASP A 86 -4.17 -2.27 -4.86
N SER A 87 -3.05 -1.82 -4.28
CA SER A 87 -2.94 -0.55 -3.53
C SER A 87 -3.77 -0.45 -2.24
N LEU A 88 -4.23 -1.54 -1.63
CA LEU A 88 -4.89 -1.47 -0.31
C LEU A 88 -3.87 -1.11 0.78
N SER A 89 -4.10 0.01 1.47
CA SER A 89 -3.17 0.55 2.46
C SER A 89 -3.69 0.39 3.89
N LEU A 90 -2.85 0.77 4.86
CA LEU A 90 -3.25 0.81 6.27
C LEU A 90 -4.49 1.70 6.53
N ARG A 91 -4.76 2.66 5.64
CA ARG A 91 -5.89 3.59 5.73
C ARG A 91 -7.23 2.89 5.70
N GLU A 92 -7.33 1.91 4.82
CA GLU A 92 -8.57 1.17 4.60
C GLU A 92 -8.82 0.10 5.66
N ALA A 93 -7.80 -0.33 6.42
CA ALA A 93 -7.91 -1.49 7.32
C ALA A 93 -9.00 -1.33 8.39
N GLY A 94 -9.03 -0.18 9.07
CA GLY A 94 -10.04 0.12 10.09
C GLY A 94 -11.44 0.32 9.49
N LEU A 95 -11.52 1.09 8.41
CA LEU A 95 -12.79 1.39 7.72
C LEU A 95 -13.42 0.13 7.11
N LEU A 96 -12.62 -0.74 6.50
CA LEU A 96 -13.07 -2.01 5.94
C LEU A 96 -13.60 -2.94 7.04
N SER A 97 -12.94 -2.95 8.20
CA SER A 97 -13.39 -3.73 9.36
C SER A 97 -14.75 -3.26 9.86
N LEU A 98 -14.97 -1.95 9.95
CA LEU A 98 -16.28 -1.38 10.30
C LEU A 98 -17.35 -1.68 9.24
N TRP A 99 -17.04 -1.42 7.97
CA TRP A 99 -18.00 -1.58 6.87
C TRP A 99 -18.55 -3.00 6.79
N LEU A 100 -17.66 -4.00 6.92
CA LEU A 100 -18.02 -5.41 6.91
C LEU A 100 -18.65 -5.82 8.26
N GLY A 101 -18.17 -5.27 9.38
CA GLY A 101 -18.77 -5.48 10.71
C GLY A 101 -20.23 -5.07 10.81
N GLU A 102 -20.59 -3.90 10.27
CA GLU A 102 -21.96 -3.40 10.18
C GLU A 102 -22.89 -4.32 9.35
N ARG A 103 -22.31 -5.20 8.53
CA ARG A 103 -23.00 -6.21 7.71
C ARG A 103 -22.99 -7.61 8.34
N GLY A 104 -22.50 -7.73 9.57
CA GLY A 104 -22.51 -8.97 10.36
C GLY A 104 -21.25 -9.82 10.23
N TRP A 105 -20.18 -9.32 9.60
CA TRP A 105 -18.93 -10.07 9.43
C TRP A 105 -17.96 -9.80 10.58
N GLU A 106 -17.29 -10.83 11.09
CA GLU A 106 -16.22 -10.64 12.06
C GLU A 106 -14.91 -10.37 11.30
N VAL A 107 -14.43 -9.13 11.36
CA VAL A 107 -13.16 -8.72 10.73
C VAL A 107 -12.13 -8.42 11.79
N LYS A 108 -10.97 -9.07 11.68
CA LYS A 108 -9.82 -8.84 12.55
C LYS A 108 -8.62 -8.39 11.72
N VAL A 109 -8.08 -7.23 12.08
CA VAL A 109 -6.74 -6.81 11.62
C VAL A 109 -5.71 -7.61 12.42
N GLU A 110 -5.09 -8.60 11.80
CA GLU A 110 -4.08 -9.46 12.46
C GLU A 110 -2.73 -8.75 12.62
N GLY A 111 -2.46 -7.78 11.77
CA GLY A 111 -1.20 -7.03 11.76
C GLY A 111 -0.90 -6.49 10.36
N PHE A 112 0.38 -6.50 10.01
CA PHE A 112 0.87 -6.02 8.73
C PHE A 112 1.87 -6.99 8.11
N ALA A 113 1.99 -6.91 6.79
CA ALA A 113 3.13 -7.39 6.05
C ALA A 113 3.92 -6.20 5.50
N VAL A 114 5.16 -6.48 5.08
CA VAL A 114 5.97 -5.53 4.33
C VAL A 114 5.94 -5.93 2.87
N ALA A 115 5.45 -5.02 2.03
CA ALA A 115 5.37 -5.18 0.59
C ALA A 115 6.78 -5.39 -0.02
N PRO A 116 6.92 -6.20 -1.09
CA PRO A 116 8.18 -6.31 -1.81
C PRO A 116 8.69 -4.97 -2.33
N PHE A 117 10.01 -4.81 -2.43
CA PHE A 117 10.63 -3.63 -3.01
C PHE A 117 10.97 -3.80 -4.50
N PRO A 118 10.80 -2.76 -5.36
CA PRO A 118 10.04 -1.53 -5.08
C PRO A 118 8.55 -1.81 -4.85
N THR A 119 7.81 -0.92 -4.20
CA THR A 119 6.37 -1.11 -3.92
C THR A 119 5.52 -0.88 -5.17
N LEU A 120 5.65 -1.81 -6.12
CA LEU A 120 4.93 -1.89 -7.39
C LEU A 120 4.18 -3.22 -7.47
N THR A 121 3.07 -3.26 -8.19
CA THR A 121 2.27 -4.46 -8.42
C THR A 121 3.13 -5.62 -8.93
N GLU A 122 4.03 -5.36 -9.89
CA GLU A 122 4.90 -6.38 -10.48
C GLU A 122 5.88 -7.00 -9.47
N SER A 123 6.27 -6.24 -8.44
CA SER A 123 7.24 -6.69 -7.45
C SER A 123 6.71 -7.83 -6.60
N LEU A 124 5.40 -7.89 -6.34
CA LEU A 124 4.77 -9.07 -5.76
C LEU A 124 4.30 -10.06 -6.83
N SER A 125 3.65 -9.58 -7.89
CA SER A 125 2.98 -10.47 -8.85
C SER A 125 3.96 -11.41 -9.53
N VAL A 126 5.18 -10.96 -9.86
CA VAL A 126 6.22 -11.81 -10.45
C VAL A 126 6.68 -12.89 -9.46
N LYS A 127 6.77 -12.57 -8.16
CA LYS A 127 7.18 -13.53 -7.12
C LYS A 127 6.12 -14.60 -6.85
N LEU A 128 4.84 -14.26 -6.98
CA LEU A 128 3.73 -15.18 -6.75
C LEU A 128 3.30 -15.95 -8.00
N LEU A 129 3.27 -15.27 -9.15
CA LEU A 129 2.62 -15.73 -10.39
C LEU A 129 3.61 -15.89 -11.56
N GLY A 130 4.83 -15.36 -11.44
CA GLY A 130 5.81 -15.31 -12.54
C GLY A 130 5.44 -14.32 -13.66
N THR A 131 4.43 -13.47 -13.46
CA THR A 131 3.89 -12.54 -14.45
C THR A 131 3.09 -11.42 -13.78
N GLN A 132 2.64 -10.44 -14.56
CA GLN A 132 1.68 -9.42 -14.12
C GLN A 132 0.32 -10.06 -13.73
N PRO A 133 -0.48 -9.44 -12.85
CA PRO A 133 -1.71 -10.06 -12.32
C PRO A 133 -2.68 -10.56 -13.40
N SER A 134 -2.92 -9.78 -14.45
CA SER A 134 -3.84 -10.16 -15.53
C SER A 134 -3.40 -11.41 -16.32
N GLY A 135 -2.12 -11.77 -16.26
CA GLY A 135 -1.56 -12.95 -16.92
C GLY A 135 -1.46 -14.20 -16.03
N GLY A 136 -1.81 -14.09 -14.74
CA GLY A 136 -1.70 -15.19 -13.79
C GLY A 136 -2.61 -16.38 -14.12
N ARG A 137 -2.26 -17.56 -13.59
CA ARG A 137 -2.95 -18.83 -13.85
C ARG A 137 -2.98 -19.69 -12.60
N ASP A 138 -3.87 -20.68 -12.59
CA ASP A 138 -3.87 -21.73 -11.57
C ASP A 138 -2.50 -22.39 -11.50
N THR A 139 -2.03 -22.63 -10.28
CA THR A 139 -0.81 -23.39 -9.99
C THR A 139 -1.20 -24.75 -9.40
N PRO A 140 -0.25 -25.68 -9.19
CA PRO A 140 -0.50 -26.86 -8.37
C PRO A 140 -0.99 -26.51 -6.96
N ASP A 141 -0.53 -25.37 -6.41
CA ASP A 141 -0.75 -25.00 -5.01
C ASP A 141 -2.08 -24.27 -4.78
N PHE A 142 -2.54 -23.42 -5.72
CA PHE A 142 -3.76 -22.63 -5.56
C PHE A 142 -4.45 -22.31 -6.89
N ALA A 143 -5.76 -22.07 -6.83
CA ALA A 143 -6.50 -21.50 -7.94
C ALA A 143 -6.27 -19.98 -7.99
N TYR A 144 -6.10 -19.41 -9.16
CA TYR A 144 -5.83 -17.98 -9.33
C TYR A 144 -6.95 -17.28 -10.09
N ARG A 145 -7.44 -16.16 -9.57
CA ARG A 145 -8.48 -15.36 -10.22
C ARG A 145 -8.08 -13.90 -10.23
N TYR A 146 -7.94 -13.35 -11.42
CA TYR A 146 -7.87 -11.90 -11.59
C TYR A 146 -9.29 -11.32 -11.58
N PHE A 147 -9.51 -10.30 -10.75
CA PHE A 147 -10.81 -9.69 -10.52
C PHE A 147 -10.73 -8.18 -10.78
N PRO A 148 -11.14 -7.70 -11.96
CA PRO A 148 -10.98 -6.29 -12.34
C PRO A 148 -11.95 -5.34 -11.61
N GLY A 149 -12.99 -5.86 -10.96
CA GLY A 149 -14.02 -5.07 -10.28
C GLY A 149 -15.38 -5.77 -10.30
N PRO A 150 -16.39 -5.22 -9.61
CA PRO A 150 -17.61 -5.95 -9.21
C PRO A 150 -18.57 -6.34 -10.35
N GLY A 151 -18.30 -5.93 -11.59
CA GLY A 151 -19.15 -6.24 -12.75
C GLY A 151 -19.24 -7.74 -13.09
N GLN A 152 -18.20 -8.52 -12.78
CA GLN A 152 -18.23 -9.97 -12.95
C GLN A 152 -17.43 -10.66 -11.84
N LEU A 153 -18.16 -11.31 -10.94
CA LEU A 153 -17.59 -12.05 -9.82
C LEU A 153 -16.70 -13.22 -10.32
N PRO A 154 -15.50 -13.43 -9.74
CA PRO A 154 -14.64 -14.55 -10.10
C PRO A 154 -15.22 -15.88 -9.58
N SER A 155 -14.90 -16.97 -10.27
CA SER A 155 -15.25 -18.31 -9.77
C SER A 155 -14.32 -18.71 -8.61
N LEU A 156 -14.90 -19.17 -7.50
CA LEU A 156 -14.15 -19.60 -6.32
C LEU A 156 -14.27 -21.13 -6.16
N PRO A 157 -13.39 -21.94 -6.81
CA PRO A 157 -13.46 -23.39 -6.72
C PRO A 157 -13.30 -23.85 -5.27
N ARG A 158 -14.11 -24.83 -4.84
CA ARG A 158 -14.05 -25.44 -3.51
C ARG A 158 -13.02 -26.57 -3.46
N GLY A 159 -12.55 -26.87 -2.25
CA GLY A 159 -11.59 -27.94 -1.95
C GLY A 159 -10.14 -27.58 -2.27
N ARG A 160 -9.84 -26.30 -2.50
CA ARG A 160 -8.47 -25.80 -2.73
C ARG A 160 -8.37 -24.31 -2.42
N PRO A 161 -7.18 -23.83 -2.01
CA PRO A 161 -7.03 -22.41 -1.73
C PRO A 161 -7.14 -21.63 -3.04
N THR A 162 -7.76 -20.44 -2.96
CA THR A 162 -7.98 -19.56 -4.10
C THR A 162 -7.38 -18.19 -3.81
N LEU A 163 -6.46 -17.76 -4.66
CA LEU A 163 -5.92 -16.41 -4.67
C LEU A 163 -6.74 -15.55 -5.63
N VAL A 164 -7.35 -14.48 -5.12
CA VAL A 164 -8.05 -13.47 -5.89
C VAL A 164 -7.19 -12.22 -5.92
N TRP A 165 -6.77 -11.78 -7.10
CA TRP A 165 -6.13 -10.49 -7.27
C TRP A 165 -7.18 -9.47 -7.69
N LEU A 166 -7.58 -8.61 -6.76
CA LEU A 166 -8.55 -7.56 -6.97
C LEU A 166 -7.82 -6.29 -7.41
N ARG A 167 -8.17 -5.75 -8.59
CA ARG A 167 -7.53 -4.55 -9.19
C ARG A 167 -7.92 -3.21 -8.50
N LEU A 168 -8.59 -3.30 -7.36
CA LEU A 168 -9.10 -2.20 -6.56
C LEU A 168 -8.41 -2.24 -5.19
N PRO A 169 -8.16 -1.07 -4.56
CA PRO A 169 -8.56 0.27 -4.98
C PRO A 169 -7.73 0.92 -6.10
N ASP A 170 -6.56 0.37 -6.47
CA ASP A 170 -5.57 1.06 -7.32
C ASP A 170 -6.14 1.77 -8.54
N THR A 171 -6.87 1.04 -9.39
CA THR A 171 -7.47 1.64 -10.60
C THR A 171 -8.36 2.85 -10.36
N LYS A 172 -9.00 2.94 -9.20
CA LYS A 172 -9.79 4.11 -8.83
C LYS A 172 -8.96 5.20 -8.19
N LEU A 173 -7.91 4.83 -7.46
CA LEU A 173 -6.92 5.79 -6.97
C LEU A 173 -6.19 6.50 -8.12
N GLU A 174 -5.94 5.81 -9.24
CA GLU A 174 -5.35 6.39 -10.46
C GLU A 174 -6.23 7.48 -11.12
N GLU A 175 -7.53 7.46 -10.86
CA GLU A 175 -8.51 8.44 -11.37
C GLU A 175 -8.60 9.68 -10.46
N ILE A 176 -8.02 9.65 -9.26
CA ILE A 176 -8.07 10.79 -8.34
C ILE A 176 -7.12 11.89 -8.81
N THR A 177 -7.71 13.02 -9.17
CA THR A 177 -6.99 14.23 -9.62
C THR A 177 -7.30 15.43 -8.71
N VAL A 178 -6.61 16.55 -8.94
CA VAL A 178 -6.86 17.82 -8.24
C VAL A 178 -8.32 18.28 -8.37
N ALA A 179 -8.98 18.01 -9.51
CA ALA A 179 -10.39 18.35 -9.70
C ALA A 179 -11.35 17.52 -8.84
N GLN A 180 -10.88 16.38 -8.29
CA GLN A 180 -11.65 15.48 -7.44
C GLN A 180 -13.01 15.04 -8.02
N SER A 181 -13.09 14.85 -9.34
CA SER A 181 -14.25 14.21 -9.98
C SER A 181 -14.41 12.75 -9.54
N THR A 182 -13.31 12.13 -9.14
CA THR A 182 -13.24 10.86 -8.44
C THR A 182 -12.50 11.12 -7.13
N THR A 183 -13.04 10.60 -6.04
CA THR A 183 -12.56 10.81 -4.68
C THR A 183 -12.08 9.50 -4.07
N VAL A 184 -11.41 9.61 -2.91
CA VAL A 184 -11.01 8.43 -2.14
C VAL A 184 -12.22 7.67 -1.58
N GLN A 185 -13.35 8.36 -1.37
CA GLN A 185 -14.62 7.73 -1.01
C GLN A 185 -15.12 6.83 -2.14
N ASP A 186 -15.12 7.31 -3.39
CA ASP A 186 -15.53 6.48 -4.54
C ASP A 186 -14.66 5.22 -4.66
N ALA A 187 -13.34 5.38 -4.47
CA ALA A 187 -12.40 4.27 -4.48
C ALA A 187 -12.65 3.29 -3.33
N PHE A 188 -12.94 3.78 -2.12
CA PHE A 188 -13.27 2.95 -0.97
C PHE A 188 -14.56 2.16 -1.21
N GLU A 189 -15.66 2.82 -1.58
CA GLU A 189 -16.98 2.21 -1.73
C GLU A 189 -17.02 1.10 -2.78
N ILE A 190 -16.40 1.33 -3.95
CA ILE A 190 -16.36 0.30 -4.99
C ILE A 190 -15.44 -0.87 -4.62
N THR A 191 -14.38 -0.60 -3.85
CA THR A 191 -13.48 -1.64 -3.32
C THR A 191 -14.20 -2.50 -2.28
N THR A 192 -14.86 -1.88 -1.30
CA THR A 192 -15.61 -2.61 -0.27
C THR A 192 -16.75 -3.42 -0.86
N TYR A 193 -17.46 -2.86 -1.85
CA TYR A 193 -18.48 -3.61 -2.59
C TYR A 193 -17.90 -4.81 -3.34
N ALA A 194 -16.77 -4.65 -4.04
CA ALA A 194 -16.11 -5.77 -4.71
C ALA A 194 -15.65 -6.86 -3.71
N ILE A 195 -15.10 -6.46 -2.57
CA ILE A 195 -14.69 -7.37 -1.50
C ILE A 195 -15.91 -8.12 -0.96
N GLU A 196 -16.97 -7.42 -0.58
CA GLU A 196 -18.25 -7.99 -0.08
C GLU A 196 -18.78 -9.08 -1.03
N ARG A 197 -18.75 -8.83 -2.34
CA ARG A 197 -19.16 -9.81 -3.37
C ARG A 197 -18.31 -11.08 -3.36
N VAL A 198 -17.00 -10.98 -3.16
CA VAL A 198 -16.10 -12.15 -3.04
C VAL A 198 -16.38 -12.89 -1.73
N PHE A 199 -16.65 -12.17 -0.65
CA PHE A 199 -17.03 -12.74 0.63
C PHE A 199 -18.31 -13.56 0.57
N GLU A 200 -19.39 -12.98 0.05
CA GLU A 200 -20.66 -13.68 -0.16
C GLU A 200 -20.48 -14.96 -0.98
N ALA A 201 -19.62 -14.91 -2.01
CA ALA A 201 -19.32 -16.04 -2.87
C ALA A 201 -18.47 -17.12 -2.20
N ALA A 202 -17.61 -16.73 -1.26
CA ALA A 202 -16.79 -17.65 -0.49
C ALA A 202 -17.66 -18.48 0.50
N GLY A 203 -18.78 -17.93 0.97
CA GLY A 203 -19.62 -18.56 1.98
C GLY A 203 -18.84 -18.76 3.28
N ASN A 204 -18.89 -19.95 3.88
CA ASN A 204 -18.22 -20.24 5.17
C ASN A 204 -16.72 -20.54 5.05
N ARG A 205 -16.09 -20.24 3.91
CA ARG A 205 -14.66 -20.46 3.72
C ARG A 205 -13.88 -19.38 4.48
N PRO A 206 -12.74 -19.72 5.11
CA PRO A 206 -11.84 -18.70 5.66
C PRO A 206 -11.42 -17.73 4.57
N VAL A 207 -11.51 -16.44 4.83
CA VAL A 207 -11.04 -15.42 3.89
C VAL A 207 -10.01 -14.52 4.57
N SER A 208 -8.97 -14.18 3.83
CA SER A 208 -7.98 -13.19 4.25
C SER A 208 -7.83 -12.11 3.19
N ILE A 209 -7.57 -10.88 3.61
CA ILE A 209 -7.34 -9.74 2.73
C ILE A 209 -5.97 -9.18 3.05
N THR A 210 -5.19 -8.90 2.01
CA THR A 210 -3.93 -8.19 2.10
C THR A 210 -3.73 -7.35 0.85
N SER A 211 -2.57 -6.69 0.74
CA SER A 211 -2.19 -5.96 -0.45
C SER A 211 -0.82 -6.37 -0.98
N ASP A 212 -0.55 -5.95 -2.21
CA ASP A 212 0.74 -5.99 -2.89
C ASP A 212 1.60 -4.77 -2.54
N HIS A 213 0.99 -3.60 -2.42
CA HIS A 213 1.56 -2.37 -1.89
C HIS A 213 0.45 -1.42 -1.45
N GLY A 214 0.78 -0.33 -0.77
CA GLY A 214 -0.14 0.79 -0.61
C GLY A 214 0.19 1.94 -1.57
N TYR A 215 -0.21 3.15 -1.19
CA TYR A 215 -0.08 4.35 -2.02
C TYR A 215 0.17 5.61 -1.19
N LEU A 216 0.80 6.60 -1.83
CA LEU A 216 0.85 7.97 -1.38
C LEU A 216 -0.43 8.71 -1.81
N TYR A 217 -1.02 9.49 -0.91
CA TYR A 217 -2.17 10.36 -1.21
C TYR A 217 -1.79 11.82 -1.02
N ALA A 218 -1.68 12.58 -2.10
CA ALA A 218 -1.06 13.90 -2.15
C ALA A 218 -2.01 14.98 -2.69
N ILE A 219 -3.24 15.03 -2.17
CA ILE A 219 -4.26 16.02 -2.57
C ILE A 219 -4.04 17.41 -1.95
N SER A 220 -3.43 17.47 -0.76
CA SER A 220 -3.15 18.71 -0.01
C SER A 220 -1.67 18.79 0.34
N SER A 221 -1.13 20.01 0.46
CA SER A 221 0.28 20.24 0.83
C SER A 221 0.62 19.76 2.24
N SER A 222 -0.36 19.51 3.11
CA SER A 222 -0.12 18.90 4.43
C SER A 222 0.11 17.38 4.36
N HIS A 223 -0.17 16.73 3.22
CA HIS A 223 -0.11 15.26 3.08
C HIS A 223 1.25 14.74 2.63
N TYR A 224 2.11 15.63 2.14
CA TYR A 224 3.38 15.30 1.53
C TYR A 224 4.46 16.32 1.92
N TRP A 225 5.70 16.02 1.57
CA TRP A 225 6.83 16.92 1.83
C TRP A 225 7.35 17.50 0.51
N ASP A 226 7.80 18.74 0.54
CA ASP A 226 8.45 19.35 -0.61
C ASP A 226 9.85 18.77 -0.82
N LEU A 227 10.24 18.61 -2.08
CA LEU A 227 11.63 18.30 -2.41
C LEU A 227 12.53 19.50 -2.03
N PRO A 228 13.67 19.26 -1.37
CA PRO A 228 14.72 20.27 -1.20
C PRO A 228 15.11 20.91 -2.54
N GLU A 229 15.19 22.24 -2.58
CA GLU A 229 15.38 23.01 -3.81
C GLU A 229 16.65 22.63 -4.59
N ASP A 230 17.71 22.25 -3.88
CA ASP A 230 18.98 21.82 -4.45
C ASP A 230 18.90 20.45 -5.15
N VAL A 231 17.95 19.59 -4.75
CA VAL A 231 17.79 18.23 -5.31
C VAL A 231 16.62 18.14 -6.31
N LYS A 232 15.65 19.05 -6.19
CA LYS A 232 14.39 19.07 -6.94
C LYS A 232 14.56 18.91 -8.45
N GLY A 233 15.50 19.63 -9.05
CA GLY A 233 15.76 19.57 -10.49
C GLY A 233 16.32 18.22 -10.96
N ALA A 234 17.11 17.54 -10.12
CA ALA A 234 17.67 16.23 -10.44
C ALA A 234 16.62 15.12 -10.26
N VAL A 235 15.84 15.17 -9.17
CA VAL A 235 14.75 14.20 -8.92
C VAL A 235 13.72 14.21 -10.04
N ARG A 236 13.24 15.40 -10.42
CA ARG A 236 12.21 15.55 -11.46
C ARG A 236 12.63 15.08 -12.85
N LYS A 237 13.93 14.94 -13.13
CA LYS A 237 14.44 14.37 -14.38
C LYS A 237 14.37 12.84 -14.40
N VAL A 238 14.53 12.22 -13.23
CA VAL A 238 14.60 10.76 -13.09
C VAL A 238 13.24 10.17 -12.75
N PHE A 239 12.54 10.75 -11.79
CA PHE A 239 11.27 10.25 -11.28
C PHE A 239 10.12 10.98 -11.99
N PRO A 240 9.23 10.27 -12.69
CA PRO A 240 7.95 10.85 -13.05
C PRO A 240 7.14 11.05 -11.76
N ARG A 241 6.11 11.89 -11.82
CA ARG A 241 5.29 12.22 -10.64
C ARG A 241 4.64 10.98 -10.03
N GLU A 242 4.15 10.08 -10.88
CA GLU A 242 3.36 8.92 -10.51
C GLU A 242 4.22 7.76 -9.97
N SER A 243 5.55 7.84 -10.06
CA SER A 243 6.44 6.76 -9.68
C SER A 243 7.60 7.24 -8.82
N ARG A 244 7.73 6.63 -7.64
CA ARG A 244 8.73 7.00 -6.63
C ARG A 244 9.90 6.01 -6.54
N ALA A 245 9.93 4.99 -7.39
CA ALA A 245 11.06 4.10 -7.63
C ALA A 245 11.41 4.10 -9.11
N GLN A 246 12.70 4.01 -9.42
CA GLN A 246 13.18 3.84 -10.78
C GLN A 246 14.32 2.82 -10.81
N PRO A 247 14.44 2.02 -11.88
CA PRO A 247 15.64 1.23 -12.12
C PRO A 247 16.86 2.15 -12.19
N LEU A 248 17.98 1.72 -11.60
CA LEU A 248 19.29 2.35 -11.72
C LEU A 248 19.84 2.32 -13.15
N SER A 249 19.27 1.50 -14.03
CA SER A 249 19.55 1.54 -15.47
C SER A 249 18.95 2.76 -16.17
N LYS A 250 18.00 3.45 -15.55
CA LYS A 250 17.42 4.68 -16.08
C LYS A 250 18.45 5.80 -16.14
N GLU A 251 18.42 6.57 -17.22
CA GLU A 251 19.28 7.73 -17.41
C GLU A 251 19.15 8.72 -16.24
N GLY A 252 20.29 9.20 -15.72
CA GLY A 252 20.37 10.11 -14.58
C GLY A 252 20.13 9.47 -13.20
N ALA A 253 19.59 8.25 -13.11
CA ALA A 253 19.29 7.61 -11.82
C ALA A 253 20.56 7.30 -11.00
N LYS A 254 21.66 6.92 -11.67
CA LYS A 254 22.95 6.67 -11.00
C LYS A 254 23.56 7.94 -10.42
N ASP A 255 23.33 9.09 -11.04
CA ASP A 255 23.90 10.37 -10.59
C ASP A 255 23.29 10.81 -9.26
N LEU A 256 22.06 10.36 -8.96
CA LEU A 256 21.40 10.61 -7.68
C LEU A 256 22.08 9.89 -6.50
N ARG A 257 22.94 8.90 -6.76
CA ARG A 257 23.76 8.27 -5.71
C ARG A 257 24.70 9.25 -5.01
N HIS A 258 25.06 10.35 -5.67
CA HIS A 258 25.85 11.40 -5.03
C HIS A 258 25.20 11.92 -3.73
N TYR A 259 23.86 11.88 -3.65
CA TYR A 259 23.11 12.26 -2.45
C TYR A 259 23.14 11.22 -1.32
N GLU A 260 23.70 10.02 -1.54
CA GLU A 260 23.94 9.03 -0.47
C GLU A 260 25.05 9.49 0.51
N ALA A 261 25.92 10.40 0.07
CA ALA A 261 27.00 10.95 0.90
C ALA A 261 26.50 11.93 1.99
N ARG A 262 25.21 12.29 1.97
CA ARG A 262 24.59 13.12 3.01
C ARG A 262 24.57 12.38 4.36
N THR A 263 24.42 13.16 5.42
CA THR A 263 24.09 12.62 6.74
C THR A 263 22.85 11.74 6.61
N PRO A 264 22.76 10.61 7.32
CA PRO A 264 21.66 9.65 7.13
C PRO A 264 20.25 10.26 7.19
N GLU A 265 20.04 11.24 8.07
CA GLU A 265 18.82 12.02 8.24
C GLU A 265 18.47 12.93 7.03
N ASP A 266 19.47 13.30 6.23
CA ASP A 266 19.32 14.11 5.01
C ASP A 266 19.36 13.25 3.74
N ARG A 267 19.35 11.92 3.86
CA ARG A 267 19.28 11.02 2.69
C ARG A 267 17.84 10.95 2.19
N LEU A 268 17.61 11.44 0.98
CA LEU A 268 16.30 11.38 0.31
C LEU A 268 16.02 10.01 -0.32
N PHE A 269 17.07 9.26 -0.65
CA PHE A 269 16.97 8.05 -1.45
C PHE A 269 17.30 6.81 -0.65
N ALA A 270 16.58 5.74 -0.97
CA ALA A 270 16.94 4.38 -0.64
C ALA A 270 17.36 3.65 -1.90
N ILE A 271 18.44 2.89 -1.82
CA ILE A 271 18.99 2.15 -2.95
C ILE A 271 19.09 0.68 -2.60
N SER A 272 18.56 -0.15 -3.48
CA SER A 272 18.46 -1.58 -3.26
C SER A 272 18.52 -2.32 -4.58
N GLY A 273 19.52 -3.20 -4.72
CA GLY A 273 19.75 -3.96 -5.94
C GLY A 273 19.86 -3.05 -7.15
N GLU A 274 18.94 -3.21 -8.09
CA GLU A 274 18.87 -2.43 -9.34
C GLU A 274 17.92 -1.23 -9.26
N TYR A 275 17.42 -0.84 -8.09
CA TYR A 275 16.44 0.23 -7.94
C TYR A 275 16.92 1.33 -6.99
N ILE A 276 16.47 2.56 -7.27
CA ILE A 276 16.52 3.72 -6.39
C ILE A 276 15.09 4.19 -6.13
N ALA A 277 14.75 4.48 -4.88
CA ALA A 277 13.44 4.97 -4.49
C ALA A 277 13.54 6.15 -3.53
N LEU A 278 12.49 6.96 -3.47
CA LEU A 278 12.37 8.05 -2.50
C LEU A 278 11.91 7.51 -1.13
N ARG A 279 12.61 7.95 -0.08
CA ARG A 279 12.17 7.77 1.31
C ARG A 279 11.02 8.72 1.63
N GLY A 280 10.13 8.27 2.50
CA GLY A 280 9.04 9.11 3.00
C GLY A 280 8.11 9.63 1.89
N ARG A 281 7.59 10.85 2.11
CA ARG A 281 6.39 11.36 1.43
C ARG A 281 6.65 12.50 0.43
N TYR A 282 7.87 12.64 -0.09
CA TYR A 282 8.23 13.76 -0.98
C TYR A 282 7.41 13.85 -2.28
N TRP A 283 6.65 14.91 -2.52
CA TRP A 283 5.84 15.05 -3.74
C TRP A 283 6.19 16.31 -4.50
N TRP A 284 5.87 16.32 -5.80
CA TRP A 284 6.11 17.48 -6.66
C TRP A 284 5.10 17.60 -7.80
N GLY A 285 3.90 17.05 -7.60
CA GLY A 285 2.81 17.14 -8.55
C GLY A 285 2.42 18.58 -8.85
N GLY A 286 2.01 18.83 -10.09
CA GLY A 286 1.36 20.07 -10.48
C GLY A 286 -0.02 20.24 -9.83
N THR A 287 -0.52 21.48 -9.91
CA THR A 287 -1.81 21.92 -9.39
C THR A 287 -2.89 21.99 -10.48
N GLY A 288 -2.64 21.41 -11.65
CA GLY A 288 -3.61 21.40 -12.75
C GLY A 288 -4.82 20.50 -12.43
N PRO A 289 -6.01 20.75 -12.97
CA PRO A 289 -7.21 19.97 -12.61
C PRO A 289 -7.09 18.46 -12.90
N ASN A 290 -6.35 18.08 -13.95
CA ASN A 290 -6.19 16.68 -14.37
C ASN A 290 -4.98 15.98 -13.73
N ASP A 291 -4.26 16.69 -12.87
CA ASP A 291 -3.05 16.18 -12.27
C ASP A 291 -3.38 15.13 -11.20
N ARG A 292 -2.85 13.91 -11.36
CA ARG A 292 -3.07 12.78 -10.43
C ARG A 292 -2.58 13.11 -9.02
N CYS A 293 -3.33 12.74 -8.00
CA CYS A 293 -2.98 13.01 -6.60
C CYS A 293 -2.56 11.74 -5.82
N THR A 294 -2.22 10.69 -6.55
CA THR A 294 -1.80 9.40 -6.01
C THR A 294 -0.52 8.93 -6.70
N ALA A 295 0.29 8.14 -5.99
CA ALA A 295 1.47 7.48 -6.54
C ALA A 295 1.90 6.31 -5.67
N HIS A 296 2.77 5.46 -6.23
CA HIS A 296 3.36 4.33 -5.54
C HIS A 296 4.85 4.15 -5.92
N GLY A 297 5.46 3.05 -5.50
CA GLY A 297 6.87 2.74 -5.72
C GLY A 297 7.85 3.40 -4.73
N GLY A 298 7.39 4.06 -3.67
CA GLY A 298 8.23 4.71 -2.68
C GLY A 298 8.62 3.81 -1.51
N LEU A 299 9.05 4.44 -0.42
CA LEU A 299 9.23 3.78 0.87
C LEU A 299 8.44 4.46 1.99
N SER A 300 7.33 5.15 1.68
CA SER A 300 6.49 5.69 2.75
C SER A 300 5.84 4.56 3.55
N LEU A 301 5.51 4.82 4.83
CA LEU A 301 4.82 3.83 5.67
C LEU A 301 3.55 3.30 5.01
N ALA A 302 2.80 4.23 4.41
CA ALA A 302 1.55 3.99 3.71
C ALA A 302 1.68 3.14 2.44
N GLU A 303 2.86 3.11 1.82
CA GLU A 303 3.13 2.32 0.62
C GLU A 303 3.69 0.92 0.97
N VAL A 304 4.48 0.83 2.05
CA VAL A 304 5.27 -0.37 2.35
C VAL A 304 4.58 -1.29 3.35
N MET A 305 3.89 -0.73 4.35
CA MET A 305 3.22 -1.50 5.40
C MET A 305 1.78 -1.79 4.98
N VAL A 306 1.54 -3.01 4.52
CA VAL A 306 0.24 -3.43 4.00
C VAL A 306 -0.53 -4.22 5.06
N PRO A 307 -1.84 -3.98 5.22
CA PRO A 307 -2.62 -4.65 6.25
C PRO A 307 -2.81 -6.14 5.94
N VAL A 308 -2.89 -6.96 6.99
CA VAL A 308 -3.37 -8.34 6.89
C VAL A 308 -4.63 -8.48 7.72
N LEU A 309 -5.76 -8.70 7.05
CA LEU A 309 -7.07 -8.90 7.67
C LEU A 309 -7.48 -10.36 7.55
N LYS A 310 -8.04 -10.91 8.63
CA LYS A 310 -8.74 -12.19 8.63
C LYS A 310 -10.21 -11.97 8.89
N LEU A 311 -11.02 -12.72 8.17
CA LEU A 311 -12.46 -12.63 8.25
C LEU A 311 -13.03 -14.02 8.53
N ASN A 312 -13.89 -14.07 9.54
CA ASN A 312 -14.65 -15.24 9.91
C ASN A 312 -16.13 -14.97 9.61
N GLY A 313 -16.80 -15.95 9.00
CA GLY A 313 -18.23 -15.96 8.74
C GLY A 313 -18.95 -17.00 9.57
#